data_AF-A0A848Y5W4-F1
#
_entry.id   AF-A0A848Y5W4-F1
#
_cell.length_a   1.000
_cell.length_b   1.000
_cell.length_c   1.000
_cell.angle_alpha   90.00
_cell.angle_beta   90.00
_cell.angle_gamma   90.00
#
_symmetry.space_group_name_H-M   'P 1'
#
loop_
_entity.id
_entity.type
_entity.pdbx_description
1 polymer ?
#
loop_
_entity_poly.entity_id
_entity_poly.type
_entity_poly.pdbx_seq_one_letter_code
_entity_poly.pdbx_strand_id
1 'polypeptide(L)'
;MNELHLRLSSFELTEWMAFYTLEPWGYEIDNFRPAVVAATIANVNREKGKPAYSPKDFMPAETSEQTASEQIAIMKGFQSG
;
A
#
# COMPACT_ATOMS: atom_id res chain seq x y z
N MET A 1 -18.36 -25.53 -2.58
CA MET A 1 -18.40 -25.18 -4.02
C MET A 1 -18.10 -23.69 -4.07
N ASN A 2 -16.92 -23.28 -4.55
CA ASN A 2 -16.46 -21.88 -4.49
C ASN A 2 -17.15 -21.05 -5.59
N GLU A 3 -17.93 -20.04 -5.20
CA GLU A 3 -18.71 -19.18 -6.11
C GLU A 3 -17.89 -18.57 -7.25
N LEU A 4 -16.59 -18.38 -7.05
CA LEU A 4 -15.66 -17.88 -8.07
C LEU A 4 -15.67 -18.72 -9.36
N HIS A 5 -15.64 -20.06 -9.26
CA HIS A 5 -15.60 -20.95 -10.43
C HIS A 5 -16.92 -21.05 -11.18
N LEU A 6 -18.03 -20.63 -10.57
CA LEU A 6 -19.36 -20.61 -11.21
C LEU A 6 -19.54 -19.40 -12.13
N ARG A 7 -18.70 -18.36 -11.97
CA ARG A 7 -18.84 -17.09 -12.69
C ARG A 7 -17.60 -16.69 -13.49
N LEU A 8 -16.42 -17.19 -13.11
CA LEU A 8 -15.15 -16.93 -13.77
C LEU A 8 -14.48 -18.26 -14.12
N SER A 9 -14.18 -18.47 -15.39
CA SER A 9 -13.46 -19.64 -15.84
C SER A 9 -11.98 -19.60 -15.40
N SER A 10 -11.34 -20.77 -15.31
CA SER A 10 -9.90 -20.86 -15.03
C SER A 10 -9.05 -20.13 -16.07
N PHE A 11 -9.53 -20.07 -17.32
CA PHE A 11 -8.87 -19.36 -18.41
C PHE A 11 -8.90 -17.84 -18.18
N GLU A 12 -10.08 -17.27 -17.91
CA GLU A 12 -10.22 -15.84 -17.61
C GLU A 12 -9.41 -15.44 -16.38
N LEU A 13 -9.39 -16.27 -15.33
CA LEU A 13 -8.54 -16.01 -14.16
C LEU A 13 -7.04 -15.97 -14.53
N THR A 14 -6.60 -16.88 -15.41
CA THR A 14 -5.22 -16.91 -15.90
C THR A 14 -4.88 -15.66 -16.71
N GLU A 15 -5.81 -15.21 -17.55
CA GLU A 15 -5.65 -13.97 -18.31
C GLU A 15 -5.57 -12.75 -17.40
N TRP A 16 -6.39 -12.66 -16.35
CA TRP A 16 -6.29 -11.57 -15.37
C TRP A 16 -4.94 -11.57 -14.64
N MET A 17 -4.41 -12.74 -14.28
CA MET A 17 -3.08 -12.84 -13.68
C MET A 17 -1.97 -12.42 -14.66
N ALA A 18 -2.08 -12.81 -15.94
CA ALA A 18 -1.14 -12.40 -16.97
C ALA A 18 -1.22 -10.88 -17.21
N PHE A 19 -2.43 -10.31 -17.25
CA PHE A 19 -2.66 -8.89 -17.42
C PHE A 19 -2.08 -8.09 -16.24
N TYR A 20 -2.30 -8.54 -14.99
CA TYR A 20 -1.71 -7.92 -13.80
C TYR A 20 -0.17 -7.90 -13.83
N THR A 21 0.45 -8.92 -14.42
CA THR A 21 1.91 -8.97 -14.56
C THR A 21 2.43 -7.91 -15.53
N LEU A 22 1.66 -7.59 -16.58
CA LEU A 22 2.02 -6.59 -17.58
C LEU A 22 1.69 -5.16 -17.13
N GLU A 23 0.51 -5.00 -16.54
CA GLU A 23 0.02 -3.73 -16.03
C GLU A 23 -0.49 -3.94 -14.61
N PRO A 24 0.36 -3.81 -13.59
CA PRO A 24 -0.11 -3.97 -12.22
C PRO A 24 -0.97 -2.78 -11.80
N TRP A 25 -2.00 -3.06 -11.00
CA TRP A 25 -2.93 -2.07 -10.44
C TRP A 25 -3.13 -2.27 -8.94
N GLY A 26 -3.75 -1.28 -8.30
CA GLY A 26 -4.10 -1.35 -6.89
C GLY A 26 -3.15 -0.55 -6.01
N TYR A 27 -3.44 -0.61 -4.71
CA TYR A 27 -2.96 0.34 -3.71
C TYR A 27 -1.44 0.56 -3.74
N GLU A 28 -0.64 -0.50 -3.82
CA GLU A 28 0.81 -0.38 -3.79
C GLU A 28 1.36 0.44 -4.96
N ILE A 29 0.95 0.11 -6.19
CA ILE A 29 1.44 0.77 -7.41
C ILE A 29 0.83 2.17 -7.58
N ASP A 30 -0.43 2.34 -7.18
CA ASP A 30 -1.11 3.64 -7.22
C ASP A 30 -0.46 4.65 -6.27
N ASN A 31 0.13 4.20 -5.16
CA ASN A 31 0.92 5.04 -4.26
C ASN A 31 2.40 5.14 -4.68
N PHE A 32 2.99 4.07 -5.23
CA PHE A 32 4.40 4.06 -5.62
C PHE A 32 4.69 5.04 -6.77
N ARG A 33 3.84 5.08 -7.80
CA ARG A 33 4.01 5.98 -8.96
C ARG A 33 4.12 7.47 -8.56
N PRO A 34 3.20 8.07 -7.78
CA PRO A 34 3.35 9.45 -7.31
C PRO A 34 4.50 9.60 -6.31
N ALA A 35 4.83 8.59 -5.51
CA ALA A 35 5.97 8.62 -4.60
C ALA A 35 7.31 8.76 -5.33
N VAL A 36 7.47 8.18 -6.53
CA VAL A 36 8.65 8.39 -7.39
C VAL A 36 8.78 9.87 -7.76
N VAL A 37 7.69 10.51 -8.17
CA VAL A 37 7.68 11.94 -8.54
C VAL A 37 8.04 12.81 -7.33
N ALA A 38 7.45 12.53 -6.17
CA ALA A 38 7.76 13.23 -4.93
C ALA A 38 9.25 13.08 -4.54
N ALA A 39 9.80 11.87 -4.64
CA ALA A 39 11.21 11.61 -4.39
C ALA A 39 12.13 12.34 -5.38
N THR A 40 11.76 12.44 -6.65
CA THR A 40 12.50 13.26 -7.63
C THR A 40 12.55 14.72 -7.19
N ILE A 41 11.40 15.32 -6.87
CA ILE A 41 11.32 16.73 -6.43
C ILE A 41 12.12 16.95 -5.14
N ALA A 42 11.98 16.06 -4.17
CA ALA A 42 12.71 16.16 -2.89
C ALA A 42 14.22 16.07 -3.09
N ASN A 43 14.68 15.16 -3.95
CA ASN A 43 16.11 14.98 -4.22
C ASN A 43 16.73 16.13 -5.01
N VAL A 44 15.99 16.76 -5.93
CA VAL A 44 16.46 17.96 -6.66
C VAL A 44 16.66 19.13 -5.71
N ASN A 45 15.83 19.25 -4.68
CA ASN A 45 15.91 20.31 -3.67
C ASN A 45 16.71 19.92 -2.41
N ARG A 46 17.38 18.76 -2.43
CA ARG A 46 18.09 18.22 -1.27
C ARG A 46 19.41 18.95 -1.03
N GLU A 47 19.73 19.19 0.24
CA GLU A 47 21.03 19.71 0.65
C GLU A 47 22.20 18.78 0.26
N LYS A 48 23.35 19.39 -0.07
CA LYS A 48 24.58 18.65 -0.40
C LYS A 48 25.04 17.85 0.82
N GLY A 49 25.36 16.57 0.61
CA GLY A 49 25.86 15.68 1.67
C GLY A 49 24.78 14.99 2.51
N LYS A 50 23.49 15.29 2.29
CA LYS A 50 22.39 14.53 2.90
C LYS A 50 22.08 13.25 2.11
N PRO A 51 21.62 12.17 2.78
CA PRO A 51 21.17 10.95 2.11
C PRO A 51 20.01 11.22 1.15
N ALA A 52 19.96 10.48 0.04
CA ALA A 52 18.86 10.60 -0.91
C ALA A 52 17.56 10.03 -0.36
N TYR A 53 16.44 10.69 -0.67
CA TYR A 53 15.12 10.16 -0.42
C TYR A 53 14.80 9.08 -1.46
N SER A 54 14.21 8.00 -0.99
CA SER A 54 13.65 6.93 -1.79
C SER A 54 12.14 7.14 -1.98
N PRO A 55 11.51 6.52 -2.99
CA PRO A 55 10.06 6.53 -3.10
C PRO A 55 9.35 5.98 -1.85
N LYS A 56 9.96 5.03 -1.13
CA LYS A 56 9.38 4.45 0.09
C LYS A 56 9.15 5.49 1.19
N ASP A 57 9.96 6.55 1.23
CA ASP A 57 9.81 7.64 2.19
C ASP A 57 8.55 8.48 1.96
N PHE A 58 7.89 8.31 0.81
CA PHE A 58 6.65 8.99 0.43
C PHE A 58 5.47 8.02 0.24
N MET A 59 5.63 6.76 0.66
CA MET A 59 4.53 5.79 0.66
C MET A 59 3.79 5.81 2.00
N PRO A 60 2.50 5.42 2.03
CA PRO A 60 1.77 5.22 3.27
C PRO A 60 2.49 4.22 4.19
N ALA A 61 2.56 4.54 5.47
CA ALA A 61 3.13 3.62 6.45
C ALA A 61 2.23 2.38 6.57
N GLU A 62 2.86 1.21 6.73
CA GLU A 62 2.12 0.01 7.12
C GLU A 62 1.49 0.27 8.49
N THR A 63 0.15 0.28 8.52
CA THR A 63 -0.57 0.27 9.78
C THR A 63 -0.39 -1.11 10.39
N SER A 64 0.38 -1.21 11.47
CA SER A 64 0.39 -2.42 12.28
C SER A 64 -1.03 -2.69 12.76
N GLU A 65 -1.51 -3.93 12.59
CA GLU A 65 -2.79 -4.34 13.20
C GLU A 65 -2.72 -4.08 14.70
N GLN A 66 -3.68 -3.31 15.23
CA GLN A 66 -3.76 -3.06 16.66
C GLN A 66 -4.10 -4.37 17.37
N THR A 67 -3.31 -4.71 18.38
CA THR A 67 -3.60 -5.86 19.23
C THR A 67 -4.93 -5.67 19.96
N ALA A 68 -5.61 -6.77 20.30
CA ALA A 68 -6.86 -6.70 21.07
C ALA A 68 -6.66 -5.91 22.39
N SER A 69 -5.48 -6.02 23.01
CA SER A 69 -5.10 -5.25 24.20
C SER A 69 -5.07 -3.74 23.96
N GLU A 70 -4.54 -3.28 22.82
CA GLU A 70 -4.49 -1.86 22.47
C GLU A 70 -5.89 -1.30 22.19
N GLN A 71 -6.75 -2.07 21.51
CA GLN A 71 -8.14 -1.69 21.27
C GLN A 71 -8.93 -1.54 22.58
N ILE A 72 -8.73 -2.46 23.54
CA ILE A 72 -9.35 -2.39 24.87
C ILE A 72 -8.86 -1.16 25.64
N ALA A 73 -7.57 -0.82 25.56
CA ALA A 73 -7.02 0.37 26.21
C ALA A 73 -7.61 1.66 25.64
N ILE A 74 -7.77 1.75 24.32
CA ILE A 74 -8.41 2.88 23.64
C ILE A 74 -9.87 3.03 24.08
N MET A 75 -10.65 1.94 24.10
CA MET A 75 -12.05 1.98 24.58
C MET A 75 -12.17 2.47 26.02
N LYS A 76 -11.28 2.02 26.92
CA LYS A 76 -11.29 2.47 28.32
C LYS A 76 -10.96 3.95 28.44
N GLY A 77 -10.05 4.47 27.61
CA GLY A 77 -9.73 5.90 27.53
C GLY A 77 -10.91 6.77 27.10
N PHE A 78 -11.77 6.28 26.18
CA PHE A 78 -12.99 6.99 25.77
C PHE A 78 -14.08 7.02 26.85
N GLN A 79 -14.12 6.04 27.76
CA GLN A 79 -15.12 5.98 28.84
C GLN A 79 -14.75 6.81 30.07
N SER A 80 -13.52 7.30 30.15
CA SER A 80 -12.97 8.00 31.32
C SER A 80 -12.81 9.52 31.13
N GLY A 81 -13.25 10.06 29.99
CA GLY A 81 -13.41 11.50 29.75
C GLY A 81 -14.88 11.89 29.71
#